data_AF-X1DXR4-F1
#
_entry.id   AF-X1DXR4-F1
#
_cell.length_a   1.000
_cell.length_b   1.000
_cell.length_c   1.000
_cell.angle_alpha   90.00
_cell.angle_beta   90.00
_cell.angle_gamma   90.00
#
_symmetry.space_group_name_H-M   'P 1'
#
loop_
_entity.id
_entity.type
_entity.pdbx_description
1 polymer ?
#
loop_
_entity_poly.entity_id
_entity_poly.type
_entity_poly.pdbx_seq_one_letter_code
_entity_poly.pdbx_strand_id
1 'polypeptide(L)'
;MGFKEKLKEHLKDKLSEEELSVLPRGFQTLGKIIILKLNPKLNEKKKEIGGACLELFPKIKSIYLNRGRIVGSFRKPEKIEL
;
A
#
# COMPACT_ATOMS: atom_id res chain seq x y z
N MET A 1 11.13 -13.82 -4.40
CA MET A 1 9.68 -13.60 -4.27
C MET A 1 9.43 -12.11 -4.11
N GLY A 2 8.68 -11.52 -5.04
CA GLY A 2 8.36 -10.09 -5.02
C GLY A 2 7.46 -9.69 -3.86
N PHE A 3 7.36 -8.39 -3.59
CA PHE A 3 6.50 -7.84 -2.54
C PHE A 3 5.04 -8.26 -2.74
N LYS A 4 4.55 -8.20 -3.98
CA LYS A 4 3.16 -8.54 -4.30
C LYS A 4 2.86 -10.00 -3.99
N GLU A 5 3.75 -10.92 -4.33
CA GLU A 5 3.54 -12.35 -4.07
C GLU A 5 3.48 -12.66 -2.57
N LYS A 6 4.41 -12.10 -1.78
CA LYS A 6 4.38 -12.26 -0.31
C LYS A 6 3.08 -11.71 0.29
N LEU A 7 2.64 -10.54 -0.18
CA LEU A 7 1.41 -9.94 0.29
C LEU A 7 0.19 -10.79 -0.10
N LYS A 8 0.19 -11.33 -1.33
CA LYS A 8 -0.87 -12.20 -1.85
C LYS A 8 -0.99 -13.47 -1.02
N GLU A 9 0.12 -14.10 -0.67
CA GLU A 9 0.12 -15.30 0.18
C GLU A 9 -0.43 -15.02 1.58
N HIS A 10 -0.06 -13.88 2.18
CA HIS A 10 -0.49 -13.51 3.53
C HIS A 10 -1.95 -13.07 3.61
N LEU A 11 -2.53 -12.62 2.48
CA LEU A 11 -3.87 -12.07 2.39
C LEU A 11 -4.87 -12.97 1.63
N LYS A 12 -4.44 -14.15 1.15
CA LYS A 12 -5.25 -15.04 0.31
C LYS A 12 -6.57 -15.45 0.96
N ASP A 13 -6.60 -15.57 2.29
CA ASP A 13 -7.77 -15.99 3.05
C ASP A 13 -8.68 -14.80 3.45
N LYS A 14 -8.23 -13.56 3.19
CA LYS A 14 -8.89 -12.31 3.63
C LYS A 14 -9.43 -11.47 2.47
N LEU A 15 -8.92 -11.68 1.26
CA LEU A 15 -9.22 -10.92 0.05
C LEU A 15 -9.73 -11.86 -1.05
N SER A 16 -10.65 -11.35 -1.89
CA SER A 16 -11.11 -12.07 -3.08
C SER A 16 -10.05 -12.11 -4.18
N GLU A 17 -10.18 -13.00 -5.16
CA GLU A 17 -9.23 -13.08 -6.29
C GLU A 17 -9.12 -11.76 -7.06
N GLU A 18 -10.23 -11.02 -7.19
CA GLU A 18 -10.26 -9.71 -7.83
C GLU A 18 -9.43 -8.68 -7.05
N GLU A 19 -9.54 -8.68 -5.72
CA GLU A 19 -8.78 -7.82 -4.82
C GLU A 19 -7.28 -8.18 -4.85
N LEU A 20 -6.96 -9.48 -4.79
CA LEU A 20 -5.59 -9.98 -4.87
C LEU A 20 -4.91 -9.59 -6.19
N SER A 21 -5.67 -9.53 -7.29
CA SER A 21 -5.16 -9.13 -8.60
C SER A 21 -4.70 -7.67 -8.63
N VAL A 22 -5.41 -6.78 -7.93
CA VAL A 22 -5.13 -5.34 -7.88
C VAL A 22 -4.22 -4.90 -6.73
N LEU A 23 -3.60 -5.84 -6.01
CA LEU A 23 -2.62 -5.54 -4.97
C LEU A 23 -1.45 -4.69 -5.49
N PRO A 24 -0.90 -3.78 -4.64
CA PRO A 24 0.23 -2.96 -5.00
C PRO A 24 1.43 -3.82 -5.39
N ARG A 25 2.07 -3.49 -6.51
CA ARG A 25 3.26 -4.20 -7.01
C ARG A 25 4.52 -3.88 -6.21
N GLY A 26 4.54 -2.73 -5.57
CA GLY A 26 5.66 -2.23 -4.79
C GLY A 26 5.24 -1.07 -3.90
N PHE A 27 6.20 -0.53 -3.19
CA PHE A 27 6.00 0.51 -2.19
C PHE A 27 7.23 1.40 -2.09
N GLN A 28 7.05 2.60 -1.55
CA GLN A 28 8.16 3.47 -1.21
C GLN A 28 8.47 3.34 0.28
N THR A 29 9.74 3.41 0.63
CA THR A 29 10.19 3.46 2.02
C THR A 29 10.81 4.81 2.34
N LEU A 30 10.55 5.31 3.54
CA LEU A 30 11.16 6.51 4.07
C LEU A 30 11.54 6.26 5.54
N GLY A 31 12.78 5.82 5.74
CA GLY A 31 13.25 5.34 7.04
C GLY A 31 12.47 4.10 7.51
N LYS A 32 11.71 4.25 8.60
CA LYS A 32 10.87 3.18 9.19
C LYS A 32 9.40 3.27 8.77
N ILE A 33 9.13 3.94 7.65
CA ILE A 33 7.77 4.18 7.14
C ILE A 33 7.65 3.56 5.75
N ILE A 34 6.55 2.86 5.50
CA ILE A 34 6.14 2.43 4.15
C ILE A 34 5.02 3.34 3.65
N ILE A 35 5.11 3.74 2.38
CA ILE A 35 4.09 4.50 1.67
C ILE A 35 3.56 3.63 0.53
N LEU A 36 2.27 3.31 0.57
CA LEU A 36 1.56 2.49 -0.41
C LEU A 36 0.66 3.34 -1.30
N LYS A 37 0.62 3.02 -2.58
CA LYS A 37 -0.44 3.47 -3.48
C LYS A 37 -1.42 2.32 -3.65
N LEU A 38 -2.65 2.52 -3.18
CA LEU A 38 -3.66 1.48 -3.14
C LEU A 38 -4.71 1.70 -4.24
N ASN A 39 -5.18 0.62 -4.87
CA ASN A 39 -6.32 0.68 -5.76
C ASN A 39 -7.59 1.01 -4.93
N PRO A 40 -8.50 1.90 -5.42
CA PRO A 40 -9.75 2.22 -4.72
C PRO A 40 -10.58 1.00 -4.31
N LYS A 41 -10.54 -0.10 -5.09
CA LYS A 41 -11.21 -1.36 -4.76
C LYS A 41 -10.78 -1.97 -3.43
N LEU A 42 -9.58 -1.63 -2.95
CA LEU A 42 -9.00 -2.16 -1.71
C LEU A 42 -9.19 -1.23 -0.50
N ASN A 43 -9.90 -0.10 -0.67
CA ASN A 43 -10.02 0.92 0.39
C ASN A 43 -10.65 0.38 1.67
N GLU A 44 -11.59 -0.56 1.58
CA GLU A 44 -12.22 -1.19 2.74
C GLU A 44 -11.25 -2.12 3.48
N LYS A 45 -10.34 -2.76 2.74
CA LYS A 45 -9.32 -3.69 3.26
C LYS A 45 -7.98 -3.02 3.59
N LYS A 46 -7.90 -1.68 3.55
CA LYS A 46 -6.65 -0.93 3.82
C LYS A 46 -6.00 -1.29 5.16
N LYS A 47 -6.80 -1.59 6.20
CA LYS A 47 -6.29 -1.96 7.53
C LYS A 47 -5.64 -3.34 7.52
N GLU A 48 -6.30 -4.31 6.88
CA GLU A 48 -5.78 -5.68 6.72
C GLU A 48 -4.47 -5.69 5.94
N ILE A 49 -4.43 -4.94 4.83
CA ILE A 49 -3.24 -4.78 3.99
C ILE A 49 -2.10 -4.11 4.76
N GLY A 50 -2.41 -3.06 5.52
CA GLY A 50 -1.43 -2.37 6.37
C GLY A 50 -0.89 -3.27 7.49
N GLY A 51 -1.76 -4.05 8.13
CA GLY A 51 -1.38 -5.05 9.13
C GLY A 51 -0.43 -6.09 8.56
N ALA A 52 -0.80 -6.70 7.43
CA ALA A 52 0.07 -7.64 6.74
C ALA A 52 1.44 -7.05 6.39
N CYS A 53 1.50 -5.78 5.99
CA CYS A 53 2.78 -5.10 5.75
C CYS A 53 3.62 -4.96 7.02
N LEU A 54 3.02 -4.62 8.16
CA LEU A 54 3.75 -4.50 9.42
C LEU A 54 4.29 -5.86 9.89
N GLU A 55 3.51 -6.93 9.72
CA GLU A 55 3.94 -8.30 10.04
C GLU A 55 5.11 -8.75 9.15
N LEU A 56 5.03 -8.50 7.84
CA LEU A 56 6.07 -8.87 6.88
C LEU A 56 7.36 -8.05 7.03
N PHE A 57 7.27 -6.82 7.52
CA PHE A 57 8.39 -5.90 7.65
C PHE A 57 8.54 -5.39 9.10
N PRO A 58 9.07 -6.22 10.03
CA PRO A 58 9.08 -5.91 11.46
C PRO A 58 9.91 -4.66 11.85
N LYS A 59 10.77 -4.16 10.96
CA LYS A 59 11.53 -2.91 11.17
C LYS A 59 10.70 -1.64 10.91
N ILE A 60 9.56 -1.78 10.23
CA ILE A 60 8.66 -0.70 9.86
C ILE A 60 7.72 -0.40 11.02
N LYS A 61 7.52 0.88 11.30
CA LYS A 61 6.70 1.37 12.41
C LYS A 61 5.32 1.84 11.98
N SER A 62 5.17 2.24 10.72
CA SER A 62 3.91 2.79 10.22
C SER A 62 3.79 2.64 8.71
N ILE A 63 2.54 2.55 8.26
CA ILE A 63 2.14 2.44 6.85
C ILE A 63 1.22 3.61 6.53
N TYR A 64 1.50 4.32 5.44
CA TYR A 64 0.66 5.42 4.95
C TYR A 64 0.16 5.14 3.54
N LEU A 65 -1.01 5.70 3.23
CA LEU A 65 -1.57 5.68 1.88
C LEU A 65 -1.21 6.97 1.15
N ASN A 66 -0.54 6.85 0.01
CA ASN A 66 -0.37 7.94 -0.93
C ASN A 66 -1.64 8.09 -1.77
N ARG A 67 -2.48 9.07 -1.40
CA ARG A 67 -3.68 9.45 -2.15
C ARG A 67 -3.40 10.54 -3.19
N GLY A 68 -2.30 11.26 -3.05
CA GLY A 68 -2.00 12.44 -3.86
C GLY A 68 -1.48 12.08 -5.24
N ARG A 69 -1.76 12.96 -6.21
CA ARG A 69 -1.09 12.96 -7.50
C ARG A 69 0.14 13.85 -7.45
N ILE A 70 1.10 13.57 -8.32
CA ILE A 70 2.20 14.50 -8.60
C ILE A 70 1.73 15.37 -9.76
N VAL A 71 1.69 16.68 -9.56
CA VAL A 71 1.12 17.63 -10.52
C VAL A 71 2.10 18.74 -10.91
N GLY A 72 1.92 19.26 -12.11
CA GLY A 72 2.69 20.37 -12.68
C GLY A 72 4.14 20.01 -13.04
N SER A 73 4.80 20.92 -13.74
CA SER A 73 6.18 20.74 -14.23
C SER A 73 7.20 20.63 -13.08
N PHE A 74 6.90 21.22 -11.92
CA PHE A 74 7.72 21.15 -10.72
C PHE A 74 7.47 19.88 -9.88
N ARG A 75 6.61 18.96 -10.35
CA ARG A 75 6.29 17.69 -9.68
C ARG A 75 5.90 17.85 -8.21
N LYS A 76 5.06 18.83 -7.91
CA LYS A 76 4.59 19.06 -6.54
C LYS A 76 3.51 18.04 -6.17
N PRO A 77 3.46 17.59 -4.92
CA PRO A 77 2.33 16.82 -4.44
C PRO A 77 1.06 17.68 -4.53
N GLU A 78 -0.01 17.09 -5.04
CA GLU A 78 -1.35 17.66 -5.00
C GLU A 78 -1.73 17.97 -3.55
N LYS A 79 -2.28 19.17 -3.32
CA LYS A 79 -2.84 19.53 -2.01
C LYS A 79 -4.15 18.76 -1.85
N ILE A 80 -4.21 17.89 -0.84
CA ILE A 80 -5.41 17.17 -0.47
C ILE A 80 -5.94 17.84 0.79
N GLU A 81 -7.08 18.53 0.68
CA GLU A 81 -7.85 18.98 1.85
C GLU A 81 -8.64 17.77 2.38
N LEU A 82 -8.59 17.55 3.70
CA LEU A 82 -9.17 16.41 4.40
C LEU A 82 -10.58 16.71 4.92
#